data_AF-A0A366DVI4-F1
#
_entry.id   AF-A0A366DVI4-F1
#
_cell.length_a   1.000
_cell.length_b   1.000
_cell.length_c   1.000
_cell.angle_alpha   90.00
_cell.angle_beta   90.00
_cell.angle_gamma   90.00
#
_symmetry.space_group_name_H-M   'P 1'
#
loop_
_entity.id
_entity.type
_entity.pdbx_description
1 polymer ?
#
loop_
_entity_poly.entity_id
_entity_poly.type
_entity_poly.pdbx_seq_one_letter_code
_entity_poly.pdbx_strand_id
1 'polypeptide(L)'
;MVAVVSPWNYPLSMAAGDAIPALMAGNAVVQKPDTQTALTALWALDLLYEAGLPRDVWQMVVGRGSSLGGTLMDNADYMMFTGSTATGRQIARDAGERLIGASLELGGKNAMLVLDDADIERAADGAIAARFPSTGQLCVCVERLYVDEAIREEFVAAFVARAKKLRIGGGYASATTWAA
;
A
#
# COMPACT_ATOMS: atom_id res chain seq x y z
N MET A 1 -7.08 -21.01 7.44
CA MET A 1 -6.01 -20.30 6.71
C MET A 1 -6.46 -18.89 6.41
N VAL A 2 -5.57 -17.92 6.66
CA VAL A 2 -5.71 -16.55 6.17
C VAL A 2 -5.10 -16.46 4.77
N ALA A 3 -5.90 -16.06 3.78
CA ALA A 3 -5.41 -15.74 2.45
C ALA A 3 -5.00 -14.27 2.40
N VAL A 4 -3.78 -13.97 1.94
CA VAL A 4 -3.26 -12.61 1.85
C VAL A 4 -2.96 -12.26 0.39
N VAL A 5 -3.44 -11.12 -0.09
CA VAL A 5 -3.11 -10.59 -1.42
C VAL A 5 -2.55 -9.18 -1.25
N SER A 6 -1.24 -9.04 -1.47
CA SER A 6 -0.52 -7.76 -1.27
C SER A 6 -0.19 -7.06 -2.59
N PRO A 7 -0.22 -5.71 -2.63
CA PRO A 7 0.00 -4.90 -3.82
C PRO A 7 1.49 -4.72 -4.14
N TRP A 8 1.77 -4.06 -5.25
CA TRP A 8 3.12 -3.82 -5.76
C TRP A 8 3.82 -2.57 -5.21
N ASN A 9 3.08 -1.61 -4.66
CA ASN A 9 3.60 -0.27 -4.40
C ASN A 9 4.54 -0.18 -3.19
N TYR A 10 4.36 -1.06 -2.20
CA TYR A 10 5.23 -1.21 -1.03
C TYR A 10 5.44 -2.69 -0.73
N PRO A 11 6.15 -3.42 -1.61
CA PRO A 11 6.04 -4.87 -1.72
C PRO A 11 6.57 -5.62 -0.50
N LEU A 12 7.60 -5.09 0.18
CA LEU A 12 8.12 -5.69 1.41
C LEU A 12 7.15 -5.49 2.59
N SER A 13 6.83 -4.22 2.90
CA SER A 13 6.03 -3.89 4.08
C SER A 13 4.60 -4.36 3.96
N MET A 14 3.99 -4.28 2.77
CA MET A 14 2.64 -4.81 2.55
C MET A 14 2.60 -6.33 2.53
N ALA A 15 3.69 -6.99 2.11
CA ALA A 15 3.70 -8.43 2.17
C ALA A 15 3.82 -8.96 3.61
N ALA A 16 4.77 -8.43 4.38
CA ALA A 16 5.03 -8.88 5.74
C ALA A 16 3.98 -8.34 6.74
N GLY A 17 3.49 -7.11 6.52
CA GLY A 17 2.63 -6.39 7.45
C GLY A 17 1.31 -7.10 7.77
N ASP A 18 0.68 -7.74 6.78
CA ASP A 18 -0.58 -8.48 7.01
C ASP A 18 -0.32 -9.94 7.42
N ALA A 19 0.76 -10.55 6.91
CA ALA A 19 1.09 -11.95 7.17
C ALA A 19 1.57 -12.17 8.62
N ILE A 20 2.42 -11.29 9.15
CA ILE A 20 3.00 -11.44 10.49
C ILE A 20 1.91 -11.43 11.59
N PRO A 21 0.96 -10.48 11.63
CA PRO A 21 -0.13 -10.51 12.61
C PRO A 21 -0.99 -11.77 12.52
N ALA A 22 -1.26 -12.27 11.31
CA ALA A 22 -2.01 -13.52 11.12
C ALA A 22 -1.27 -14.73 11.71
N LEU A 23 0.05 -14.82 11.46
CA LEU A 23 0.93 -15.85 12.03
C LEU A 23 1.01 -15.74 13.56
N MET A 24 1.16 -14.53 14.10
CA MET A 24 1.18 -14.28 15.55
C MET A 24 -0.13 -14.67 16.23
N ALA A 25 -1.26 -14.54 15.53
CA ALA A 25 -2.56 -15.01 15.99
C ALA A 25 -2.75 -16.53 15.88
N GLY A 26 -1.73 -17.28 15.43
CA GLY A 26 -1.75 -18.74 15.33
C GLY A 26 -2.34 -19.29 14.03
N ASN A 27 -2.52 -18.44 13.00
CA ASN A 27 -3.04 -18.90 11.71
C ASN A 27 -1.92 -19.35 10.78
N ALA A 28 -2.22 -20.31 9.89
CA ALA A 28 -1.45 -20.50 8.67
C ALA A 28 -1.86 -19.46 7.61
N VAL A 29 -0.88 -18.99 6.83
CA VAL A 29 -1.01 -17.96 5.81
C VAL A 29 -0.63 -18.50 4.44
N VAL A 30 -1.51 -18.29 3.45
CA VAL A 30 -1.14 -18.42 2.03
C VAL A 30 -1.25 -17.05 1.39
N GLN A 31 -0.14 -16.59 0.82
CA GLN A 31 -0.01 -15.24 0.32
C GLN A 31 0.29 -15.21 -1.18
N LYS A 32 -0.37 -14.28 -1.88
CA LYS A 32 -0.11 -13.96 -3.27
C LYS A 32 0.34 -12.51 -3.41
N PRO A 33 1.65 -12.23 -3.35
CA PRO A 33 2.15 -10.88 -3.65
C PRO A 33 1.89 -10.53 -5.12
N ASP A 34 1.95 -9.25 -5.47
CA ASP A 34 1.96 -8.84 -6.87
C ASP A 34 3.17 -9.42 -7.60
N THR A 35 2.95 -10.05 -8.75
CA THR A 35 3.99 -10.72 -9.53
C THR A 35 5.12 -9.77 -9.94
N GLN A 36 4.81 -8.49 -10.15
CA GLN A 36 5.78 -7.50 -10.63
C GLN A 36 6.87 -7.18 -9.60
N THR A 37 6.60 -7.41 -8.32
CA THR A 37 7.45 -6.96 -7.20
C THR A 37 7.67 -8.03 -6.13
N ALA A 38 7.40 -9.30 -6.48
CA ALA A 38 7.42 -10.42 -5.53
C ALA A 38 8.78 -10.71 -4.88
N LEU A 39 9.91 -10.24 -5.46
CA LEU A 39 11.25 -10.59 -4.99
C LEU A 39 11.50 -10.21 -3.53
N THR A 40 11.06 -9.02 -3.10
CA THR A 40 11.27 -8.58 -1.71
C THR A 40 10.35 -9.29 -0.73
N ALA A 41 9.14 -9.68 -1.17
CA ALA A 41 8.23 -10.50 -0.37
C ALA A 41 8.81 -11.92 -0.17
N LEU A 42 9.32 -12.55 -1.23
CA LEU A 42 9.98 -13.85 -1.16
C LEU A 42 11.23 -13.80 -0.28
N TRP A 43 11.99 -12.70 -0.33
CA TRP A 43 13.13 -12.51 0.57
C TRP A 43 12.70 -12.42 2.03
N ALA A 44 11.60 -11.73 2.35
CA ALA A 44 11.06 -11.71 3.71
C ALA A 44 10.65 -13.11 4.20
N LEU A 45 10.03 -13.92 3.33
CA LEU A 45 9.70 -15.30 3.64
C LEU A 45 10.95 -16.13 3.99
N ASP A 46 12.01 -15.98 3.20
CA ASP A 46 13.28 -16.68 3.41
C ASP A 46 13.92 -16.32 4.76
N LEU A 47 13.95 -15.02 5.09
CA LEU A 47 14.42 -14.54 6.40
C LEU A 47 13.61 -15.11 7.56
N LEU A 48 12.30 -15.29 7.40
CA LEU A 48 11.47 -15.89 8.45
C LEU A 48 11.73 -17.40 8.60
N TYR A 49 12.03 -18.11 7.52
CA TYR A 49 12.51 -19.49 7.60
C TYR A 49 13.86 -19.59 8.31
N GLU A 50 14.80 -18.68 8.03
CA GLU A 50 16.07 -18.60 8.76
C GLU A 50 15.85 -18.33 10.26
N ALA A 51 14.84 -17.52 10.60
CA ALA A 51 14.44 -17.25 11.98
C ALA A 51 13.71 -18.43 12.66
N GLY A 52 13.46 -19.53 11.95
CA GLY A 52 12.86 -20.75 12.49
C GLY A 52 11.36 -20.91 12.27
N LEU A 53 10.74 -20.09 11.41
CA LEU A 53 9.33 -20.27 11.05
C LEU A 53 9.14 -21.63 10.32
N PRO A 54 8.16 -22.46 10.73
CA PRO A 54 7.85 -23.68 9.99
C PRO A 54 7.45 -23.40 8.54
N ARG A 55 7.92 -24.23 7.60
CA ARG A 55 7.75 -23.98 6.15
C ARG A 55 6.32 -24.14 5.64
N ASP A 56 5.47 -24.78 6.42
CA ASP A 56 4.08 -25.07 6.12
C ASP A 56 3.11 -24.02 6.65
N VAL A 57 3.54 -23.10 7.54
CA VAL A 57 2.65 -22.09 8.13
C VAL A 57 2.60 -20.78 7.36
N TRP A 58 3.61 -20.44 6.55
CA TRP A 58 3.56 -19.30 5.63
C TRP A 58 4.03 -19.73 4.25
N GLN A 59 3.12 -19.72 3.27
CA GLN A 59 3.44 -20.09 1.89
C GLN A 59 3.13 -18.94 0.95
N MET A 60 3.98 -18.73 -0.06
CA MET A 60 3.75 -17.74 -1.10
C MET A 60 3.54 -18.40 -2.46
N VAL A 61 2.54 -17.91 -3.20
CA VAL A 61 2.26 -18.32 -4.58
C VAL A 61 2.35 -17.10 -5.49
N VAL A 62 3.25 -17.15 -6.46
CA VAL A 62 3.47 -16.05 -7.41
C VAL A 62 2.76 -16.35 -8.73
N GLY A 63 1.88 -15.44 -9.14
CA GLY A 63 1.17 -15.58 -10.40
C GLY A 63 0.05 -14.56 -10.56
N ARG A 64 -0.59 -14.59 -11.74
CA ARG A 64 -1.67 -13.67 -12.09
C ARG A 64 -2.87 -13.86 -11.14
N GLY A 65 -3.39 -12.75 -10.63
CA GLY A 65 -4.58 -12.76 -9.78
C GLY A 65 -5.80 -13.39 -10.45
N SER A 66 -5.96 -13.22 -11.76
CA SER A 66 -7.02 -13.86 -12.55
C SER A 66 -6.98 -15.38 -12.56
N SER A 67 -5.82 -15.98 -12.29
CA SER A 67 -5.63 -17.44 -12.29
C SER A 67 -5.63 -18.04 -10.89
N LEU A 68 -5.20 -17.26 -9.87
CA LEU A 68 -5.00 -17.75 -8.50
C LEU A 68 -6.05 -17.23 -7.52
N GLY A 69 -6.69 -16.10 -7.81
CA GLY A 69 -7.55 -15.38 -6.87
C GLY A 69 -8.78 -16.17 -6.45
N GLY A 70 -9.46 -16.83 -7.40
CA GLY A 70 -10.61 -17.69 -7.11
C GLY A 70 -10.23 -18.84 -6.18
N THR A 71 -9.21 -19.61 -6.52
CA THR A 71 -8.71 -20.71 -5.67
C THR A 71 -8.34 -20.25 -4.26
N LEU A 72 -7.67 -19.10 -4.14
CA LEU A 72 -7.33 -18.53 -2.83
C LEU A 72 -8.59 -18.16 -2.04
N MET A 73 -9.56 -17.50 -2.67
CA MET A 73 -10.83 -17.17 -2.05
C MET A 73 -11.57 -18.43 -1.61
N ASP A 74 -11.69 -19.44 -2.47
CA ASP A 74 -12.45 -20.67 -2.21
C ASP A 74 -11.91 -21.50 -1.03
N ASN A 75 -10.63 -21.32 -0.68
CA ASN A 75 -9.95 -22.06 0.38
C ASN A 75 -9.60 -21.18 1.60
N ALA A 76 -10.00 -19.90 1.61
CA ALA A 76 -9.75 -19.01 2.73
C ALA A 76 -10.78 -19.20 3.85
N ASP A 77 -10.34 -19.09 5.11
CA ASP A 77 -11.21 -18.87 6.27
C ASP A 77 -11.29 -17.36 6.63
N TYR A 78 -10.30 -16.59 6.17
CA TYR A 78 -10.27 -15.13 6.24
C TYR A 78 -9.51 -14.57 5.04
N MET A 79 -10.01 -13.49 4.42
CA MET A 79 -9.35 -12.82 3.29
C MET A 79 -8.77 -11.46 3.67
N MET A 80 -7.46 -11.29 3.53
CA MET A 80 -6.77 -10.00 3.60
C MET A 80 -6.42 -9.56 2.18
N PHE A 81 -7.00 -8.46 1.72
CA PHE A 81 -6.71 -7.93 0.38
C PHE A 81 -6.38 -6.45 0.45
N THR A 82 -5.24 -6.09 -0.13
CA THR A 82 -4.85 -4.71 -0.35
C THR A 82 -4.72 -4.45 -1.85
N GLY A 83 -5.48 -3.48 -2.38
CA GLY A 83 -5.45 -3.20 -3.82
C GLY A 83 -6.57 -2.29 -4.32
N SER A 84 -7.03 -2.51 -5.56
CA SER A 84 -8.01 -1.63 -6.19
C SER A 84 -9.41 -1.80 -5.58
N THR A 85 -10.18 -0.72 -5.50
CA THR A 85 -11.59 -0.77 -5.06
C THR A 85 -12.46 -1.66 -5.95
N ALA A 86 -12.17 -1.72 -7.26
CA ALA A 86 -12.90 -2.56 -8.20
C ALA A 86 -12.75 -4.05 -7.86
N THR A 87 -11.51 -4.50 -7.64
CA THR A 87 -11.22 -5.88 -7.22
C THR A 87 -11.72 -6.14 -5.80
N GLY A 88 -11.54 -5.20 -4.88
CA GLY A 88 -12.03 -5.32 -3.50
C GLY A 88 -13.54 -5.55 -3.41
N ARG A 89 -14.34 -4.92 -4.29
CA ARG A 89 -15.78 -5.17 -4.35
C ARG A 89 -16.14 -6.60 -4.75
N GLN A 90 -15.38 -7.19 -5.68
CA GLN A 90 -15.57 -8.60 -6.08
C GLN A 90 -15.22 -9.53 -4.91
N ILE A 91 -14.07 -9.30 -4.28
CA ILE A 91 -13.62 -10.05 -3.11
C ILE A 91 -14.62 -9.95 -1.95
N ALA A 92 -15.16 -8.77 -1.67
CA ALA A 92 -16.17 -8.56 -0.64
C ALA A 92 -17.44 -9.38 -0.90
N ARG A 93 -17.90 -9.41 -2.17
CA ARG A 93 -19.05 -10.21 -2.58
C ARG A 93 -18.77 -11.70 -2.36
N ASP A 94 -17.65 -12.20 -2.87
CA ASP A 94 -17.33 -13.63 -2.81
C ASP A 94 -17.08 -14.10 -1.37
N ALA A 95 -16.45 -13.26 -0.53
CA ALA A 95 -16.32 -13.51 0.91
C ALA A 95 -17.68 -13.58 1.62
N GLY A 96 -18.60 -12.67 1.25
CA GLY A 96 -19.97 -12.66 1.77
C GLY A 96 -20.78 -13.89 1.35
N GLU A 97 -20.64 -14.35 0.09
CA GLU A 97 -21.26 -15.59 -0.40
C GLU A 97 -20.76 -16.82 0.37
N ARG A 98 -19.48 -16.83 0.78
CA ARG A 98 -18.87 -17.89 1.59
C ARG A 98 -19.04 -17.73 3.10
N LEU A 99 -19.62 -16.61 3.57
CA LEU A 99 -19.75 -16.24 4.98
C LEU A 99 -18.41 -16.26 5.76
N ILE A 100 -17.34 -15.78 5.15
CA ILE A 100 -16.02 -15.64 5.80
C ILE A 100 -15.67 -14.17 6.12
N GLY A 101 -14.76 -13.97 7.07
CA GLY A 101 -14.24 -12.63 7.38
C GLY A 101 -13.33 -12.10 6.27
N ALA A 102 -13.32 -10.78 6.08
CA ALA A 102 -12.40 -10.13 5.16
C ALA A 102 -12.00 -8.72 5.64
N SER A 103 -10.73 -8.36 5.47
CA SER A 103 -10.24 -6.98 5.55
C SER A 103 -9.78 -6.52 4.18
N LEU A 104 -10.24 -5.34 3.79
CA LEU A 104 -10.05 -4.79 2.45
C LEU A 104 -9.46 -3.38 2.55
N GLU A 105 -8.17 -3.24 2.29
CA GLU A 105 -7.48 -1.96 2.19
C GLU A 105 -7.45 -1.51 0.73
N LEU A 106 -8.24 -0.47 0.42
CA LEU A 106 -8.57 -0.09 -0.95
C LEU A 106 -8.02 1.29 -1.31
N GLY A 107 -8.33 1.76 -2.52
CA GLY A 107 -7.91 3.08 -2.98
C GLY A 107 -8.50 4.22 -2.13
N GLY A 108 -7.68 5.24 -1.89
CA GLY A 108 -8.07 6.47 -1.19
C GLY A 108 -8.29 7.65 -2.15
N LYS A 109 -8.88 8.71 -1.61
CA LYS A 109 -8.91 10.04 -2.25
C LYS A 109 -8.61 11.09 -1.19
N ASN A 110 -7.43 10.99 -0.58
CA ASN A 110 -7.15 11.66 0.68
C ASN A 110 -7.11 13.17 0.53
N ALA A 111 -7.71 13.84 1.51
CA ALA A 111 -7.81 15.30 1.54
C ALA A 111 -6.83 15.88 2.56
N MET A 112 -6.22 16.99 2.20
CA MET A 112 -5.51 17.87 3.12
C MET A 112 -6.26 19.20 3.17
N LEU A 113 -6.59 19.64 4.38
CA LEU A 113 -7.19 20.95 4.63
C LEU A 113 -6.10 21.89 5.14
N VAL A 114 -5.98 23.08 4.54
CA VAL A 114 -5.06 24.15 4.95
C VAL A 114 -5.92 25.36 5.29
N LEU A 115 -6.11 25.61 6.58
CA LEU A 115 -6.97 26.67 7.09
C LEU A 115 -6.23 28.01 7.17
N ASP A 116 -6.96 29.10 7.35
CA ASP A 116 -6.44 30.48 7.36
C ASP A 116 -5.36 30.75 8.41
N ASP A 117 -5.38 30.01 9.52
CA ASP A 117 -4.39 30.08 10.60
C ASP A 117 -3.17 29.14 10.40
N ALA A 118 -3.10 28.43 9.28
CA ALA A 118 -2.01 27.51 9.00
C ALA A 118 -0.68 28.24 8.74
N ASP A 119 0.39 27.72 9.32
CA ASP A 119 1.76 28.07 8.92
C ASP A 119 2.00 27.60 7.48
N ILE A 120 2.09 28.56 6.55
CA ILE A 120 2.18 28.31 5.11
C ILE A 120 3.41 27.48 4.74
N GLU A 121 4.57 27.76 5.34
CA GLU A 121 5.81 27.08 5.00
C GLU A 121 5.75 25.62 5.45
N ARG A 122 5.29 25.39 6.69
CA ARG A 122 5.10 24.02 7.23
C ARG A 122 4.02 23.26 6.47
N ALA A 123 2.92 23.91 6.13
CA ALA A 123 1.85 23.30 5.35
C ALA A 123 2.34 22.90 3.96
N ALA A 124 3.13 23.75 3.30
CA ALA A 124 3.68 23.46 1.98
C ALA A 124 4.71 22.30 2.03
N ASP A 125 5.57 22.24 3.04
CA ASP A 125 6.47 21.09 3.25
C ASP A 125 5.70 19.79 3.50
N GLY A 126 4.69 19.83 4.38
CA GLY A 126 3.81 18.70 4.64
C GLY A 126 3.08 18.23 3.40
N ALA A 127 2.57 19.15 2.57
CA ALA A 127 1.91 18.83 1.32
C ALA A 127 2.82 18.12 0.32
N ILE A 128 4.10 18.52 0.22
CA ILE A 128 5.09 17.81 -0.62
C ILE A 128 5.32 16.39 -0.10
N ALA A 129 5.56 16.26 1.21
CA ALA A 129 5.81 14.98 1.86
C ALA A 129 4.59 14.05 1.81
N ALA A 130 3.37 14.57 1.74
CA ALA A 130 2.17 13.77 1.65
C ALA A 130 1.78 13.41 0.20
N ARG A 131 2.18 14.22 -0.79
CA ARG A 131 1.78 14.04 -2.19
C ARG A 131 2.73 13.18 -3.01
N PHE A 132 4.03 13.37 -2.84
CA PHE A 132 5.04 12.87 -3.78
C PHE A 132 5.85 11.61 -3.39
N PRO A 133 5.80 11.04 -2.16
CA PRO A 133 6.46 9.75 -1.89
C PRO A 133 6.04 8.66 -2.87
N SER A 134 6.99 7.82 -3.28
CA SER A 134 6.77 6.76 -4.28
C SER A 134 6.01 7.23 -5.52
N THR A 135 6.32 8.45 -5.96
CA THR A 135 5.64 9.15 -7.08
C THR A 135 4.14 9.31 -6.93
N GLY A 136 3.65 9.30 -5.69
CA GLY A 136 2.24 9.37 -5.36
C GLY A 136 1.51 8.04 -5.43
N GLN A 137 2.23 6.93 -5.60
CA GLN A 137 1.67 5.58 -5.71
C GLN A 137 1.43 4.95 -4.33
N LEU A 138 0.74 5.67 -3.45
CA LEU A 138 0.43 5.24 -2.10
C LEU A 138 -1.05 5.51 -1.80
N CYS A 139 -1.74 4.55 -1.20
CA CYS A 139 -3.18 4.64 -0.92
C CYS A 139 -3.56 5.85 -0.04
N VAL A 140 -2.63 6.29 0.82
CA VAL A 140 -2.80 7.43 1.74
C VAL A 140 -2.22 8.75 1.21
N CYS A 141 -1.69 8.80 -0.03
CA CYS A 141 -1.21 10.05 -0.59
C CYS A 141 -2.32 11.09 -0.67
N VAL A 142 -1.98 12.34 -0.38
CA VAL A 142 -2.90 13.47 -0.54
C VAL A 142 -3.17 13.68 -2.02
N GLU A 143 -4.44 13.62 -2.42
CA GLU A 143 -4.87 13.84 -3.80
C GLU A 143 -5.69 15.13 -3.97
N ARG A 144 -6.27 15.61 -2.87
CA ARG A 144 -7.10 16.82 -2.85
C ARG A 144 -6.57 17.77 -1.78
N LEU A 145 -6.13 18.95 -2.20
CA LEU A 145 -5.73 20.02 -1.29
C LEU A 145 -6.84 21.06 -1.29
N TYR A 146 -7.47 21.26 -0.15
CA TYR A 146 -8.44 22.33 0.09
C TYR A 146 -7.75 23.39 0.93
N VAL A 147 -7.67 24.60 0.41
CA VAL A 147 -6.93 25.70 1.03
C VAL A 147 -7.90 26.84 1.21
N ASP A 148 -7.89 27.46 2.39
CA ASP A 148 -8.69 28.64 2.66
C ASP A 148 -8.34 29.76 1.66
N GLU A 149 -9.36 30.46 1.17
CA GLU A 149 -9.21 31.47 0.13
C GLU A 149 -8.26 32.60 0.57
N ALA A 150 -8.25 32.96 1.86
CA ALA A 150 -7.44 34.05 2.39
C ALA A 150 -5.92 33.83 2.24
N ILE A 151 -5.47 32.58 2.28
CA ILE A 151 -4.04 32.21 2.20
C ILE A 151 -3.69 31.42 0.93
N ARG A 152 -4.67 31.23 0.04
CA ARG A 152 -4.57 30.32 -1.11
C ARG A 152 -3.41 30.66 -2.03
N GLU A 153 -3.25 31.93 -2.39
CA GLU A 153 -2.19 32.35 -3.33
C GLU A 153 -0.79 32.11 -2.75
N GLU A 154 -0.59 32.48 -1.49
CA GLU A 154 0.68 32.32 -0.78
C GLU A 154 1.05 30.85 -0.63
N PHE A 155 0.08 30.01 -0.21
CA PHE A 155 0.28 28.57 -0.11
C PHE A 155 0.62 27.92 -1.46
N VAL A 156 -0.12 28.26 -2.52
CA VAL A 156 0.13 27.71 -3.86
C VAL A 156 1.53 28.10 -4.34
N ALA A 157 1.96 29.34 -4.13
CA ALA A 157 3.30 29.78 -4.48
C ALA A 157 4.37 28.98 -3.71
N ALA A 158 4.21 28.81 -2.40
CA ALA A 158 5.12 28.05 -1.54
C ALA A 158 5.19 26.57 -1.93
N PHE A 159 4.05 25.94 -2.23
CA PHE A 159 3.96 24.55 -2.68
C PHE A 159 4.64 24.35 -4.04
N VAL A 160 4.34 25.21 -5.02
CA VAL A 160 4.94 25.12 -6.38
C VAL A 160 6.45 25.32 -6.32
N ALA A 161 6.94 26.25 -5.50
CA ALA A 161 8.37 26.48 -5.33
C ALA A 161 9.11 25.23 -4.83
N ARG A 162 8.49 24.45 -3.94
CA ARG A 162 9.04 23.18 -3.44
C ARG A 162 8.90 22.05 -4.46
N ALA A 163 7.75 21.93 -5.12
CA ALA A 163 7.53 20.92 -6.14
C ALA A 163 8.55 21.04 -7.30
N LYS A 164 8.90 22.26 -7.70
CA LYS A 164 9.94 22.52 -8.72
C LYS A 164 11.36 22.09 -8.30
N LYS A 165 11.61 21.87 -7.00
CA LYS A 165 12.90 21.40 -6.49
C LYS A 165 13.00 19.86 -6.45
N LEU A 166 11.91 19.14 -6.74
CA LEU A 166 11.94 17.69 -6.83
C LEU A 166 12.83 17.24 -7.99
N ARG A 167 13.71 16.27 -7.73
CA ARG A 167 14.69 15.75 -8.67
C ARG A 167 14.25 14.37 -9.12
N ILE A 168 13.89 14.29 -10.39
CA ILE A 168 13.46 13.06 -11.05
C ILE A 168 14.69 12.25 -11.45
N GLY A 169 14.73 10.97 -11.12
CA GLY A 169 15.82 10.10 -11.53
C GLY A 169 15.61 8.64 -11.13
N GLY A 170 16.55 7.77 -11.49
CA GLY A 170 16.53 6.38 -11.03
C GLY A 170 16.78 6.28 -9.52
N GLY A 171 16.17 5.28 -8.86
CA GLY A 171 16.27 5.08 -7.41
C GLY A 171 17.68 4.79 -6.87
N TYR A 172 18.65 4.49 -7.75
CA TYR A 172 20.05 4.24 -7.39
C TYR A 172 20.94 5.50 -7.40
N ALA A 173 20.42 6.66 -7.83
CA ALA A 173 21.16 7.91 -7.82
C ALA A 173 20.96 8.67 -6.49
N SER A 174 22.06 9.06 -5.84
CA SER A 174 22.06 9.66 -4.49
C SER A 174 21.32 11.00 -4.35
N ALA A 175 20.96 11.64 -5.47
CA ALA A 175 20.27 12.93 -5.49
C ALA A 175 18.83 12.85 -6.02
N THR A 176 18.28 11.66 -6.18
CA THR A 176 16.88 11.46 -6.59
C THR A 176 15.96 11.72 -5.40
N THR A 177 15.04 12.68 -5.53
CA THR A 177 13.98 12.94 -4.53
C THR A 177 12.60 12.56 -5.04
N TRP A 178 12.49 12.16 -6.31
CA TRP A 178 11.30 11.60 -6.93
C TRP A 178 11.72 10.50 -7.91
N ALA A 179 11.67 9.24 -7.49
CA ALA A 179 12.12 8.12 -8.32
C ALA A 179 11.02 7.75 -9.33
N ALA A 180 11.22 8.08 -10.61
CA ALA A 180 10.29 7.74 -11.69
C ALA A 180 10.28 6.24 -11.99
#